data_AF-A0A1Y2QZJ5-F1
#
_entry.id   AF-A0A1Y2QZJ5-F1
#
_cell.length_a   1.000
_cell.length_b   1.000
_cell.length_c   1.000
_cell.angle_alpha   90.00
_cell.angle_beta   90.00
_cell.angle_gamma   90.00
#
_symmetry.space_group_name_H-M   'P 1'
#
loop_
_entity.id
_entity.type
_entity.pdbx_description
1 polymer ?
#
loop_
_entity_poly.entity_id
_entity_poly.type
_entity_poly.pdbx_seq_one_letter_code
_entity_poly.pdbx_strand_id
1 'polypeptide(L)'
;MNRKLFTIILAMVLIASFFLPVWSISSTSAFDAVQSPSYGTGIENMLMKYLWILIPLSGIMLLIGALNNGNYFLGRGFWAILPLLALLYLLIRPMLDVKVDIMDMIKGFGVGMWMMLVGSLILAIYHPKS
;
A
#
# COMPACT_ATOMS: atom_id res chain seq x y z
N MET A 1 21.28 5.37 10.43
CA MET A 1 20.72 5.95 9.19
C MET A 1 19.83 7.14 9.55
N ASN A 2 19.85 8.24 8.78
CA ASN A 2 19.05 9.43 9.10
C ASN A 2 17.55 9.12 8.98
N ARG A 3 16.74 9.46 9.98
CA ARG A 3 15.28 9.23 10.05
C ARG A 3 14.56 9.76 8.81
N LYS A 4 14.99 10.93 8.33
CA LYS A 4 14.48 11.56 7.11
C LYS A 4 14.73 10.68 5.89
N LEU A 5 15.97 10.22 5.73
CA LEU A 5 16.39 9.37 4.62
C LEU A 5 15.66 8.02 4.62
N PHE A 6 15.45 7.40 5.78
CA PHE A 6 14.67 6.16 5.87
C PHE A 6 13.21 6.34 5.47
N THR A 7 12.56 7.42 5.95
CA THR A 7 11.17 7.72 5.58
C THR A 7 11.04 8.00 4.09
N ILE A 8 12.01 8.70 3.49
CA ILE A 8 12.07 8.94 2.05
C ILE A 8 12.18 7.63 1.27
N ILE A 9 13.09 6.73 1.68
CA ILE A 9 13.26 5.42 1.01
C ILE A 9 11.96 4.63 1.06
N LEU A 10 11.33 4.51 2.23
CA LEU A 10 10.09 3.75 2.38
C LEU A 10 8.93 4.38 1.61
N ALA A 11 8.83 5.72 1.60
CA ALA A 11 7.85 6.43 0.79
C ALA A 11 8.03 6.13 -0.71
N MET A 12 9.27 6.16 -1.20
CA MET A 12 9.59 5.82 -2.59
C MET A 12 9.29 4.36 -2.90
N VAL A 13 9.55 3.43 -1.98
CA VAL A 13 9.17 2.02 -2.13
C VAL A 13 7.66 1.85 -2.28
N LEU A 14 6.85 2.53 -1.44
CA LEU A 14 5.39 2.49 -1.57
C LEU A 14 4.90 3.05 -2.91
N ILE A 15 5.47 4.18 -3.36
CA ILE A 15 5.09 4.78 -4.64
C ILE A 15 5.51 3.88 -5.81
N ALA A 16 6.75 3.40 -5.84
CA ALA A 16 7.26 2.59 -6.94
C ALA A 16 6.54 1.25 -7.04
N SER A 17 6.29 0.60 -5.90
CA SER A 17 5.60 -0.70 -5.86
C SER A 17 4.19 -0.67 -6.43
N PHE A 18 3.51 0.50 -6.42
CA PHE A 18 2.20 0.69 -7.04
C PHE A 18 2.18 0.40 -8.55
N PHE A 19 3.32 0.61 -9.22
CA PHE A 19 3.49 0.34 -10.64
C PHE A 19 4.11 -1.03 -10.93
N LEU A 20 4.42 -1.82 -9.90
CA LEU A 20 4.97 -3.16 -10.06
C LEU A 20 3.86 -4.23 -10.04
N PRO A 21 4.12 -5.43 -10.60
CA PRO A 21 3.15 -6.52 -10.60
C PRO A 21 2.71 -6.90 -9.18
N VAL A 22 1.40 -6.87 -8.94
CA VAL A 22 0.80 -7.27 -7.66
C VAL A 22 0.56 -8.78 -7.58
N TRP A 23 0.38 -9.44 -8.73
CA TRP A 23 0.24 -10.89 -8.84
C TRP A 23 1.44 -11.49 -9.57
N SER A 24 1.82 -12.73 -9.25
CA SER A 24 2.91 -13.45 -9.90
C SER A 24 2.49 -14.06 -11.24
N ILE A 25 1.20 -14.36 -11.38
CA ILE A 25 0.60 -15.01 -12.56
C ILE A 25 0.30 -13.99 -13.67
N SER A 26 0.10 -12.73 -13.32
CA SER A 26 -0.20 -11.66 -14.26
C SER A 26 0.67 -10.45 -13.97
N SER A 27 1.21 -9.82 -15.03
CA SER A 27 1.98 -8.57 -14.90
C SER A 27 1.12 -7.34 -14.54
N THR A 28 -0.08 -7.55 -13.99
CA THR A 28 -1.00 -6.49 -13.59
C THR A 28 -0.49 -5.80 -12.33
N SER A 29 -0.38 -4.49 -12.40
CA SER A 29 -0.02 -3.63 -11.28
C SER A 29 -1.27 -3.10 -10.55
N ALA A 30 -1.06 -2.50 -9.38
CA ALA A 30 -2.14 -1.81 -8.67
C ALA A 30 -2.66 -0.61 -9.48
N PHE A 31 -1.80 0.04 -10.27
CA PHE A 31 -2.20 1.09 -11.20
C PHE A 31 -3.19 0.58 -12.26
N ASP A 32 -2.91 -0.59 -12.85
CA ASP A 32 -3.80 -1.20 -13.84
C ASP A 32 -5.16 -1.53 -13.22
N ALA A 33 -5.18 -2.01 -11.97
CA ALA A 33 -6.42 -2.27 -11.23
C ALA A 33 -7.25 -0.98 -11.04
N VAL A 34 -6.61 0.15 -10.73
CA VAL A 34 -7.28 1.46 -10.61
C VAL A 34 -7.79 1.98 -11.96
N GLN A 35 -7.11 1.67 -13.08
CA GLN A 35 -7.54 2.10 -14.41
C GLN A 35 -8.61 1.20 -15.02
N SER A 36 -8.67 -0.07 -14.61
CA SER A 36 -9.57 -1.06 -15.19
C SER A 36 -11.05 -0.62 -15.11
N PRO A 37 -11.90 -0.94 -16.11
CA PRO A 37 -13.32 -0.65 -16.04
C PRO A 37 -13.93 -1.25 -14.75
N SER A 38 -14.68 -0.46 -14.00
CA SER A 38 -15.36 -0.97 -12.81
C SER A 38 -16.53 -1.86 -13.23
N TYR A 39 -16.40 -3.17 -13.06
CA TYR A 39 -17.49 -4.12 -13.27
C TYR A 39 -18.35 -4.21 -12.02
N GLY A 40 -19.27 -3.24 -11.84
CA GLY A 40 -20.35 -3.30 -10.85
C GLY A 40 -20.69 -1.96 -10.20
N THR A 41 -21.96 -1.81 -9.81
CA THR A 41 -22.56 -0.57 -9.29
C THR A 41 -22.69 -0.55 -7.76
N GLY A 42 -21.63 -0.97 -7.06
CA GLY A 42 -21.60 -1.05 -5.59
C GLY A 42 -20.48 -0.23 -4.97
N ILE A 43 -20.73 0.32 -3.77
CA ILE A 43 -19.71 1.02 -2.96
C ILE A 43 -18.50 0.12 -2.73
N GLU A 44 -18.73 -1.18 -2.56
CA GLU A 44 -17.66 -2.15 -2.31
C GLU A 44 -16.67 -2.27 -3.48
N ASN A 45 -17.17 -2.31 -4.72
CA ASN A 45 -16.31 -2.36 -5.90
C ASN A 45 -15.53 -1.06 -6.09
N MET A 46 -16.13 0.08 -5.71
CA MET A 46 -15.41 1.36 -5.67
C MET A 46 -14.32 1.34 -4.61
N LEU A 47 -14.60 0.81 -3.42
CA LEU A 47 -13.62 0.70 -2.33
C LEU A 47 -12.44 -0.19 -2.74
N MET A 48 -12.70 -1.41 -3.23
CA MET A 48 -11.64 -2.33 -3.67
C MET A 48 -10.76 -1.73 -4.78
N LYS A 49 -11.34 -0.89 -5.64
CA LYS A 49 -10.61 -0.21 -6.70
C LYS A 49 -9.78 0.96 -6.17
N TYR A 50 -10.39 1.85 -5.40
CA TYR A 50 -9.75 3.11 -5.00
C TYR A 50 -8.89 2.98 -3.74
N LEU A 51 -9.01 1.90 -2.95
CA LEU A 51 -8.12 1.64 -1.82
C LEU A 51 -6.65 1.55 -2.25
N TRP A 52 -6.39 1.04 -3.45
CA TRP A 52 -5.04 0.96 -4.00
C TRP A 52 -4.35 2.33 -4.09
N ILE A 53 -5.11 3.41 -4.29
CA ILE A 53 -4.58 4.78 -4.36
C ILE A 53 -4.06 5.25 -3.00
N LEU A 54 -4.59 4.73 -1.89
CA LEU A 54 -4.13 5.12 -0.55
C LEU A 54 -2.65 4.78 -0.34
N ILE A 55 -2.13 3.76 -1.03
CA ILE A 55 -0.73 3.32 -0.92
C ILE A 55 0.24 4.37 -1.49
N PRO A 56 0.19 4.75 -2.78
CA PRO A 56 1.06 5.80 -3.32
C PRO A 56 0.75 7.17 -2.71
N LEU A 57 -0.51 7.47 -2.38
CA LEU A 57 -0.87 8.73 -1.70
C LEU A 57 -0.18 8.85 -0.34
N SER A 58 -0.15 7.78 0.45
CA SER A 58 0.56 7.75 1.73
C SER A 58 2.06 7.92 1.54
N GLY A 59 2.64 7.28 0.53
CA GLY A 59 4.04 7.49 0.15
C GLY A 59 4.33 8.95 -0.18
N ILE A 60 3.50 9.60 -1.00
CA ILE A 60 3.67 11.02 -1.35
C ILE A 60 3.58 11.91 -0.11
N MET A 61 2.59 11.70 0.76
CA MET A 61 2.42 12.53 1.96
C MET A 61 3.56 12.34 2.97
N LEU A 62 4.09 11.12 3.11
CA LEU A 62 5.28 10.85 3.91
C LEU A 62 6.53 11.49 3.30
N LEU A 63 6.66 11.47 1.97
CA LEU A 63 7.76 12.12 1.26
C LEU A 63 7.73 13.63 1.46
N ILE A 64 6.58 14.27 1.24
CA ILE A 64 6.38 15.72 1.46
C ILE A 64 6.72 16.07 2.91
N GLY A 65 6.19 15.34 3.88
CA GLY A 65 6.48 15.62 5.30
C GLY A 65 7.95 15.42 5.66
N ALA A 66 8.61 14.40 5.11
CA ALA A 66 10.04 14.18 5.32
C ALA A 66 10.91 15.30 4.69
N LEU A 67 10.54 15.77 3.49
CA LEU A 67 11.20 16.89 2.83
C LEU A 67 10.97 18.21 3.58
N ASN A 68 9.78 18.40 4.13
CA ASN A 68 9.37 19.54 4.95
C ASN A 68 9.81 19.42 6.42
N ASN A 69 11.06 18.98 6.64
CA ASN A 69 11.70 18.86 7.96
C ASN A 69 10.90 18.08 9.03
N GLY A 70 10.09 17.11 8.61
CA GLY A 70 9.27 16.31 9.50
C GLY A 70 7.92 16.93 9.88
N ASN A 71 7.48 17.98 9.18
CA ASN A 71 6.14 18.53 9.34
C ASN A 71 5.14 17.79 8.43
N TYR A 72 4.33 16.91 9.03
CA TYR A 72 3.33 16.08 8.34
C TYR A 72 1.92 16.63 8.58
N PHE A 73 1.19 16.93 7.51
CA PHE A 73 -0.13 17.60 7.57
C PHE A 73 -1.15 16.95 8.53
N LEU A 74 -1.18 15.62 8.64
CA LEU A 74 -2.07 14.86 9.55
C LEU A 74 -1.27 13.99 10.54
N GLY A 75 0.00 14.33 10.77
CA GLY A 75 0.92 13.52 11.56
C GLY A 75 1.48 12.32 10.80
N ARG A 76 2.71 11.94 11.13
CA ARG A 76 3.42 10.83 10.46
C ARG A 76 2.73 9.48 10.66
N GLY A 77 2.20 9.24 11.87
CA GLY A 77 1.61 7.95 12.23
C GLY A 77 0.41 7.59 11.37
N PHE A 78 -0.46 8.57 11.09
CA PHE A 78 -1.61 8.38 10.21
C PHE A 78 -1.18 7.89 8.82
N TRP A 79 -0.29 8.63 8.15
CA TRP A 79 0.20 8.26 6.81
C TRP A 79 1.05 6.99 6.80
N ALA A 80 1.68 6.63 7.92
CA ALA A 80 2.46 5.40 8.03
C ALA A 80 1.59 4.14 8.16
N ILE A 81 0.43 4.23 8.81
CA ILE A 81 -0.47 3.10 9.06
C ILE A 81 -1.48 2.91 7.93
N LEU A 82 -1.92 3.99 7.29
CA LEU A 82 -2.91 3.96 6.20
C LEU A 82 -2.61 2.93 5.09
N PRO A 83 -1.37 2.80 4.54
CA PRO A 83 -1.11 1.82 3.50
C PRO A 83 -1.24 0.38 4.01
N LEU A 84 -0.90 0.12 5.28
CA LEU A 84 -1.05 -1.20 5.89
C LEU A 84 -2.54 -1.56 6.04
N LEU A 85 -3.36 -0.63 6.52
CA LEU A 85 -4.81 -0.84 6.64
C LEU A 85 -5.45 -1.10 5.27
N ALA A 86 -5.02 -0.37 4.23
CA ALA A 86 -5.50 -0.57 2.88
C ALA A 86 -5.18 -1.99 2.38
N LEU A 87 -3.94 -2.44 2.54
CA LEU A 87 -3.52 -3.79 2.14
C LEU A 87 -4.26 -4.87 2.93
N LEU A 88 -4.40 -4.71 4.25
CA LEU A 88 -5.14 -5.67 5.08
C LEU A 88 -6.58 -5.82 4.61
N TYR A 89 -7.27 -4.72 4.29
CA TYR A 89 -8.62 -4.79 3.74
C TYR A 89 -8.65 -5.55 2.40
N LEU A 90 -7.75 -5.20 1.48
CA LEU A 90 -7.66 -5.82 0.15
C LEU A 90 -7.33 -7.32 0.22
N LEU A 91 -6.61 -7.76 1.26
CA LEU A 91 -6.24 -9.16 1.46
C LEU A 91 -7.28 -9.98 2.21
N ILE A 92 -7.88 -9.41 3.25
CA ILE A 92 -8.84 -10.13 4.10
C ILE A 92 -10.18 -10.27 3.38
N ARG A 93 -10.59 -9.27 2.58
CA ARG A 93 -11.91 -9.30 1.94
C ARG A 93 -12.15 -10.53 1.06
N PRO A 94 -11.25 -10.90 0.11
CA PRO A 94 -11.41 -12.11 -0.69
C PRO A 94 -11.47 -13.39 0.14
N MET A 95 -10.82 -13.43 1.32
CA MET A 95 -10.86 -14.59 2.21
C MET A 95 -12.23 -14.82 2.83
N LEU A 96 -12.94 -13.73 3.13
CA LEU A 96 -14.29 -13.79 3.70
C LEU A 96 -15.32 -14.26 2.66
N ASP A 97 -15.18 -13.82 1.41
CA ASP A 97 -16.17 -14.08 0.36
C ASP A 97 -15.93 -15.40 -0.40
N VAL A 98 -14.67 -15.82 -0.60
CA VAL A 98 -14.33 -16.92 -1.53
C VAL A 98 -13.65 -18.13 -0.86
N LYS A 99 -13.41 -18.10 0.47
CA LYS A 99 -12.67 -19.17 1.20
C LYS A 99 -11.34 -19.55 0.51
N VAL A 100 -10.60 -18.54 0.04
CA VAL A 100 -9.30 -18.74 -0.60
C VAL A 100 -8.28 -19.21 0.44
N ASP A 101 -7.47 -20.23 0.09
CA ASP A 101 -6.35 -20.67 0.92
C ASP A 101 -5.29 -19.56 1.01
N ILE A 102 -4.93 -19.20 2.24
CA ILE A 102 -3.91 -18.19 2.56
C ILE A 102 -2.58 -18.51 1.86
N MET A 103 -2.20 -19.79 1.85
CA MET A 103 -0.92 -20.22 1.29
C MET A 103 -0.86 -19.98 -0.21
N ASP A 104 -1.95 -20.26 -0.92
CA ASP A 104 -2.01 -20.05 -2.37
C ASP A 104 -2.07 -18.56 -2.73
N MET A 105 -2.74 -17.75 -1.90
CA MET A 105 -2.73 -16.30 -2.05
C MET A 105 -1.31 -15.72 -1.88
N ILE A 106 -0.57 -16.17 -0.87
CA ILE A 106 0.81 -15.74 -0.61
C ILE A 106 1.74 -16.13 -1.78
N LYS A 107 1.60 -17.35 -2.32
CA LYS A 107 2.35 -17.78 -3.52
C LYS A 107 1.98 -16.96 -4.76
N GLY A 108 0.75 -16.47 -4.82
CA GLY A 108 0.25 -15.61 -5.88
C GLY A 108 0.80 -14.19 -5.85
N PHE A 109 1.43 -13.74 -4.76
CA PHE A 109 1.91 -12.36 -4.66
C PHE A 109 3.10 -12.07 -5.58
N GLY A 110 2.94 -11.01 -6.38
CA GLY A 110 4.02 -10.42 -7.17
C GLY A 110 4.94 -9.54 -6.32
N VAL A 111 6.04 -9.09 -6.93
CA VAL A 111 7.06 -8.26 -6.26
C VAL A 111 6.46 -6.94 -5.74
N GLY A 112 5.53 -6.34 -6.48
CA GLY A 112 4.85 -5.12 -6.05
C GLY A 112 4.10 -5.31 -4.74
N MET A 113 3.34 -6.41 -4.62
CA MET A 113 2.58 -6.71 -3.40
C MET A 113 3.50 -6.94 -2.19
N TRP A 114 4.59 -7.68 -2.35
CA TRP A 114 5.57 -7.89 -1.29
C TRP A 114 6.23 -6.59 -0.83
N MET A 115 6.63 -5.75 -1.79
CA MET A 115 7.22 -4.44 -1.50
C MET A 115 6.26 -3.52 -0.75
N MET A 116 4.98 -3.49 -1.14
CA MET A 116 3.93 -2.75 -0.43
C MET A 116 3.73 -3.27 0.99
N LEU A 117 3.63 -4.59 1.17
CA LEU A 117 3.43 -5.21 2.48
C LEU A 117 4.59 -4.94 3.42
N VAL A 118 5.82 -5.22 2.98
CA VAL A 118 7.01 -5.01 3.80
C VAL A 118 7.21 -3.53 4.08
N GLY A 119 7.07 -2.67 3.05
CA GLY A 119 7.22 -1.22 3.19
C GLY A 119 6.21 -0.62 4.17
N SER A 120 4.94 -1.01 4.07
CA SER A 120 3.88 -0.55 4.96
C SER A 120 4.03 -1.09 6.39
N LEU A 121 4.44 -2.34 6.56
CA LEU A 121 4.68 -2.94 7.87
C LEU A 121 5.86 -2.27 8.59
N ILE A 122 6.96 -2.04 7.87
CA ILE A 122 8.10 -1.28 8.42
C ILE A 122 7.67 0.13 8.80
N LEU A 123 6.90 0.83 7.96
CA LEU A 123 6.41 2.18 8.26
C LEU A 123 5.52 2.21 9.49
N ALA A 124 4.58 1.26 9.61
CA ALA A 124 3.64 1.16 10.70
C ALA A 124 4.32 0.85 12.03
N ILE A 125 5.35 0.00 12.03
CA ILE A 125 6.07 -0.38 13.26
C ILE A 125 7.12 0.67 13.63
N TYR A 126 7.78 1.28 12.63
CA TYR A 126 8.85 2.24 12.86
C TYR A 126 8.30 3.58 13.36
N HIS A 127 8.26 3.67 14.69
CA HIS A 127 8.02 4.88 15.46
C HIS A 127 9.36 5.44 15.96
N PRO A 128 10.05 6.29 15.18
CA PRO A 128 11.17 7.04 15.69
C PRO A 128 10.67 7.92 16.84
N LYS A 129 11.07 7.57 18.07
CA LYS A 129 10.85 8.40 19.26
C LYS A 129 11.35 9.81 18.96
N SER A 130 10.55 10.80 19.34
CA SER A 130 10.89 12.23 19.26
C SER A 130 12.16 12.50 20.04
#